data_AF-A0A256BKP5-F1
#
_entry.id   AF-A0A256BKP5-F1
#
_cell.length_a   1.000
_cell.length_b   1.000
_cell.length_c   1.000
_cell.angle_alpha   90.00
_cell.angle_beta   90.00
_cell.angle_gamma   90.00
#
_symmetry.space_group_name_H-M   'P 1'
#
loop_
_entity.id
_entity.type
_entity.pdbx_description
1 polymer ?
#
loop_
_entity_poly.entity_id
_entity_poly.type
_entity_poly.pdbx_seq_one_letter_code
_entity_poly.pdbx_strand_id
1 'polypeptide(L)'
;MILIFGNYFTLPLRAECRLKETFLNPQIEGKYIDACLNSFRFQDGCNKPAQNEVANQFCRWRRYSSAIQWQSQDFGWKNRTINWKWTERYTDGDLQANFFSNEGANRFTVIECR
;
A
#
# COMPACT_ATOMS: atom_id res chain seq x y z
N MET A 1 -0.49 -49.00 -32.20
CA MET A 1 -0.45 -47.54 -32.40
C MET A 1 -1.81 -46.95 -32.05
N ILE A 2 -1.97 -46.50 -30.80
CA ILE A 2 -3.06 -45.61 -30.37
C ILE A 2 -2.37 -44.58 -29.47
N LEU A 3 -2.36 -43.32 -29.92
CA LEU A 3 -1.79 -42.19 -29.21
C LEU A 3 -2.84 -41.66 -28.23
N ILE A 4 -2.58 -41.76 -26.93
CA ILE A 4 -3.35 -41.03 -25.91
C ILE A 4 -2.60 -39.74 -25.63
N PHE A 5 -3.07 -38.63 -26.21
CA PHE A 5 -2.67 -37.28 -25.84
C PHE A 5 -3.31 -36.93 -24.49
N GLY A 6 -2.58 -37.13 -23.41
CA GLY A 6 -2.95 -36.66 -22.08
C GLY A 6 -2.70 -35.17 -21.95
N ASN A 7 -3.78 -34.40 -21.88
CA ASN A 7 -3.80 -32.99 -21.51
C ASN A 7 -2.99 -32.72 -20.23
N TYR A 8 -1.85 -32.06 -20.37
CA TYR A 8 -1.21 -31.39 -19.24
C TYR A 8 -2.01 -30.13 -18.91
N PHE A 9 -3.02 -30.28 -18.07
CA PHE A 9 -3.55 -29.17 -17.27
C PHE A 9 -2.41 -28.69 -16.37
N THR A 10 -1.66 -27.67 -16.82
CA THR A 10 -0.83 -26.88 -15.93
C THR A 10 -1.75 -26.02 -15.08
N LEU A 11 -2.11 -26.55 -13.90
CA LEU A 11 -2.68 -25.76 -12.82
C LEU A 11 -1.83 -24.50 -12.64
N PRO A 12 -2.42 -23.28 -12.58
CA PRO A 12 -1.65 -22.11 -12.22
C PRO A 12 -1.06 -22.35 -10.83
N LEU A 13 0.27 -22.20 -10.73
CA LEU A 13 1.03 -22.28 -9.49
C LEU A 13 0.33 -21.43 -8.42
N ARG A 14 -0.05 -22.13 -7.35
CA ARG A 14 -0.43 -21.65 -6.03
C ARG A 14 -0.18 -20.16 -5.80
N ALA A 15 -1.24 -19.43 -5.45
CA ALA A 15 -1.10 -18.23 -4.65
C ALA A 15 -0.24 -18.59 -3.42
N GLU A 16 1.02 -18.16 -3.41
CA GLU A 16 1.84 -18.21 -2.22
C GLU A 16 1.09 -17.38 -1.18
N CYS A 17 0.49 -18.06 -0.20
CA CYS A 17 0.03 -17.41 1.02
C CYS A 17 1.28 -16.86 1.70
N ARG A 18 1.70 -15.65 1.33
CA ARG A 18 2.80 -14.96 2.00
C ARG A 18 2.34 -14.76 3.43
N LEU A 19 2.94 -15.53 4.34
CA LEU A 19 2.42 -15.65 5.70
C LEU A 19 2.38 -14.27 6.37
N LYS A 20 3.53 -13.60 6.44
CA LYS A 20 3.72 -12.23 6.93
C LYS A 20 5.05 -11.66 6.43
N GLU A 21 5.15 -10.35 6.27
CA GLU A 21 6.43 -9.64 6.03
C GLU A 21 6.43 -8.27 6.70
N THR A 22 7.56 -7.90 7.32
CA THR A 22 7.76 -6.61 7.97
C THR A 22 8.64 -5.71 7.11
N PHE A 23 8.12 -4.54 6.75
CA PHE A 23 8.82 -3.51 6.00
C PHE A 23 9.28 -2.39 6.94
N LEU A 24 10.58 -2.20 7.06
CA LEU A 24 11.19 -1.08 7.80
C LEU A 24 11.39 0.11 6.87
N ASN A 25 10.97 1.29 7.31
CA ASN A 25 10.96 2.54 6.54
C ASN A 25 10.46 2.32 5.10
N PRO A 26 9.23 1.78 4.91
CA PRO A 26 8.75 1.32 3.61
C PRO A 26 8.77 2.41 2.55
N GLN A 27 9.12 2.01 1.34
CA GLN A 27 9.22 2.88 0.18
C GLN A 27 8.59 2.22 -1.06
N ILE A 28 8.10 3.06 -1.97
CA ILE A 28 7.74 2.68 -3.33
C ILE A 28 8.67 3.49 -4.24
N GLU A 29 9.42 2.83 -5.12
CA GLU A 29 10.30 3.51 -6.10
C GLU A 29 11.24 4.57 -5.46
N GLY A 30 11.82 4.25 -4.30
CA GLY A 30 12.77 5.12 -3.60
C GLY A 30 12.16 6.30 -2.82
N LYS A 31 10.82 6.43 -2.78
CA LYS A 31 10.12 7.45 -1.99
C LYS A 31 9.41 6.83 -0.79
N TYR A 32 9.50 7.49 0.36
CA TYR A 32 8.75 7.11 1.56
C TYR A 32 7.25 7.16 1.32
N ILE A 33 6.50 6.45 2.15
CA ILE A 33 5.05 6.47 2.15
C ILE A 33 4.58 7.49 3.19
N ASP A 34 3.84 8.49 2.74
CA ASP A 34 3.18 9.44 3.61
C ASP A 34 2.12 8.69 4.44
N ALA A 35 2.18 8.83 5.77
CA ALA A 35 1.22 8.16 6.62
C ALA A 35 -0.17 8.78 6.52
N CYS A 36 -0.26 10.06 6.15
CA CYS A 36 -1.52 10.73 5.99
C CYS A 36 -2.15 10.43 4.63
N LEU A 37 -3.45 10.22 4.65
CA LEU A 37 -4.33 10.00 3.53
C LEU A 37 -4.87 11.33 2.98
N ASN A 38 -5.11 11.41 1.67
CA ASN A 38 -6.00 12.41 1.10
C ASN A 38 -7.26 11.73 0.55
N SER A 39 -8.39 11.84 1.25
CA SER A 39 -9.63 11.17 0.84
C SER A 39 -10.84 11.93 1.36
N PHE A 40 -11.90 11.97 0.56
CA PHE A 40 -13.21 12.49 0.97
C PHE A 40 -13.86 11.67 2.10
N ARG A 41 -13.40 10.43 2.35
CA ARG A 41 -13.93 9.55 3.39
C ARG A 41 -13.43 9.87 4.80
N PHE A 42 -12.35 10.65 4.91
CA PHE A 42 -11.69 10.91 6.18
C PHE A 42 -11.54 12.41 6.40
N GLN A 43 -12.28 12.95 7.38
CA GLN A 43 -12.20 14.37 7.74
C GLN A 43 -10.80 14.76 8.24
N ASP A 44 -10.15 13.85 8.98
CA ASP A 44 -8.73 13.95 9.35
C ASP A 44 -7.96 12.82 8.67
N GLY A 45 -7.23 13.16 7.60
CA GLY A 45 -6.42 12.22 6.84
C GLY A 45 -5.21 11.67 7.61
N CYS A 46 -4.86 12.22 8.77
CA CYS A 46 -3.74 11.77 9.58
C CYS A 46 -4.18 10.93 10.80
N ASN A 47 -5.48 10.70 11.01
CA ASN A 47 -5.95 9.89 12.13
C ASN A 47 -5.64 8.38 11.96
N LYS A 48 -5.74 7.60 13.03
CA LYS A 48 -5.43 6.15 13.01
C LYS A 48 -6.21 5.37 11.94
N PRO A 49 -7.54 5.55 11.76
CA PRO A 49 -8.27 4.91 10.68
C PRO A 49 -7.72 5.21 9.27
N ALA A 50 -7.37 6.47 9.00
CA ALA A 50 -6.81 6.89 7.73
C ALA A 50 -5.42 6.28 7.48
N GLN A 51 -4.55 6.30 8.49
CA GLN A 51 -3.23 5.65 8.41
C GLN A 51 -3.36 4.14 8.19
N ASN A 52 -4.31 3.48 8.85
CA ASN A 52 -4.58 2.06 8.63
C ASN A 52 -4.99 1.77 7.18
N GLU A 53 -5.77 2.66 6.57
CA GLU A 53 -6.11 2.55 5.15
C GLU A 53 -4.86 2.65 4.27
N VAL A 54 -4.00 3.65 4.48
CA VAL A 54 -2.76 3.77 3.69
C VAL A 54 -1.86 2.54 3.84
N ALA A 55 -1.72 2.00 5.06
CA ALA A 55 -0.95 0.78 5.31
C ALA A 55 -1.53 -0.44 4.57
N ASN A 56 -2.86 -0.58 4.55
CA ASN A 56 -3.53 -1.63 3.77
C ASN A 56 -3.27 -1.49 2.27
N GLN A 57 -3.30 -0.28 1.74
CA GLN A 57 -3.07 -0.03 0.32
C GLN A 57 -1.62 -0.31 -0.08
N PHE A 58 -0.66 0.01 0.80
CA PHE A 58 0.73 -0.42 0.62
C PHE A 58 0.87 -1.95 0.60
N CYS A 59 0.25 -2.65 1.55
CA CYS A 59 0.29 -4.12 1.58
C CYS A 59 -0.31 -4.73 0.31
N ARG A 60 -1.44 -4.22 -0.17
CA ARG A 60 -2.05 -4.64 -1.44
C ARG A 60 -1.14 -4.39 -2.65
N TRP A 61 -0.47 -3.24 -2.69
CA TRP A 61 0.54 -2.95 -3.71
C TRP A 61 1.69 -3.97 -3.68
N ARG A 62 2.13 -4.39 -2.49
CA ARG A 62 3.12 -5.47 -2.27
C ARG A 62 2.58 -6.89 -2.49
N ARG A 63 1.33 -7.05 -2.94
CA ARG A 63 0.64 -8.34 -3.16
C ARG A 63 0.32 -9.12 -1.87
N TYR A 64 0.13 -8.42 -0.77
CA TYR A 64 -0.44 -8.94 0.48
C TYR A 64 -1.93 -8.58 0.58
N SER A 65 -2.67 -9.27 1.44
CA SER A 65 -4.10 -9.02 1.66
C SER A 65 -4.38 -7.75 2.49
N SER A 66 -3.59 -7.49 3.52
CA SER A 66 -3.84 -6.45 4.52
C SER A 66 -2.60 -6.11 5.35
N ALA A 67 -2.65 -4.97 6.04
CA ALA A 67 -1.74 -4.62 7.12
C ALA A 67 -2.19 -5.31 8.43
N ILE A 68 -1.21 -5.79 9.20
CA ILE A 68 -1.42 -6.33 10.55
C ILE A 68 -1.19 -5.24 11.58
N GLN A 69 -0.06 -4.55 11.45
CA GLN A 69 0.35 -3.46 12.31
C GLN A 69 1.23 -2.49 11.55
N TRP A 70 1.32 -1.27 12.05
CA TRP A 70 2.12 -0.22 11.48
C TRP A 70 2.55 0.77 12.55
N GLN A 71 3.64 1.48 12.28
CA GLN A 71 4.10 2.60 13.07
C GLN A 71 4.41 3.76 12.11
N SER A 72 4.08 4.97 12.54
CA SER A 72 4.36 6.19 11.80
C SER A 72 4.97 7.24 12.74
N GLN A 73 5.66 8.19 12.13
CA GLN A 73 6.26 9.31 12.84
C GLN A 73 6.11 10.58 12.02
N ASP A 74 5.78 11.68 12.70
CA ASP A 74 5.93 13.03 12.14
C ASP A 74 7.38 13.49 12.32
N PHE A 75 8.10 13.63 11.21
CA PHE A 75 9.48 14.14 11.21
C PHE A 75 9.53 15.67 11.26
N GLY A 76 8.38 16.34 11.24
CA GLY A 76 8.24 17.79 11.24
C GLY A 76 8.46 18.41 9.85
N TRP A 77 7.73 19.50 9.57
CA TRP A 77 7.71 20.15 8.25
C TRP A 77 9.09 20.58 7.71
N LYS A 78 10.05 20.87 8.59
CA LYS A 78 11.44 21.20 8.20
C LYS A 78 12.18 20.01 7.56
N ASN A 79 11.75 18.78 7.85
CA ASN A 79 12.35 17.55 7.34
C ASN A 79 11.48 16.85 6.29
N ARG A 80 10.51 17.57 5.69
CA ARG A 80 9.62 17.00 4.67
C ARG A 80 10.39 16.59 3.41
N THR A 81 9.88 15.58 2.73
CA THR A 81 10.41 15.07 1.45
C THR A 81 9.26 14.81 0.48
N ILE A 82 9.59 14.50 -0.77
CA ILE A 82 8.62 13.97 -1.72
C ILE A 82 8.34 12.50 -1.38
N ASN A 83 7.11 12.23 -0.95
CA ASN A 83 6.61 10.92 -0.53
C ASN A 83 5.51 10.46 -1.49
N TRP A 84 5.14 9.19 -1.39
CA TRP A 84 3.90 8.67 -1.95
C TRP A 84 2.77 8.81 -0.95
N LYS A 85 1.74 9.58 -1.31
CA LYS A 85 0.51 9.74 -0.54
C LYS A 85 -0.63 9.03 -1.25
N TRP A 86 -1.31 8.11 -0.56
CA TRP A 86 -2.55 7.55 -1.07
C TRP A 86 -3.58 8.67 -1.19
N THR A 87 -4.17 8.82 -2.37
CA THR A 87 -5.18 9.84 -2.65
C THR A 87 -6.38 9.23 -3.33
N GLU A 88 -7.56 9.58 -2.83
CA GLU A 88 -8.86 9.22 -3.39
C GLU A 88 -9.57 10.51 -3.80
N ARG A 89 -9.77 10.69 -5.10
CA ARG A 89 -10.40 11.89 -5.67
C ARG A 89 -11.31 11.52 -6.83
N TYR A 90 -12.36 12.31 -7.04
CA TYR A 90 -13.18 12.22 -8.25
C TYR A 90 -12.57 13.11 -9.33
N THR A 91 -12.37 12.55 -10.52
CA THR A 91 -11.95 13.27 -11.72
C THR A 91 -12.92 12.90 -12.83
N ASP A 92 -13.59 13.89 -13.43
CA ASP A 92 -14.58 13.68 -14.49
C ASP A 92 -15.70 12.68 -14.14
N GLY A 93 -16.07 12.61 -12.86
CA GLY A 93 -17.10 11.70 -12.34
C GLY A 93 -16.56 10.32 -11.91
N ASP A 94 -15.32 9.99 -12.24
CA ASP A 94 -14.70 8.71 -11.90
C ASP A 94 -13.83 8.81 -10.64
N LEU A 95 -13.92 7.80 -9.78
CA LEU A 95 -13.06 7.69 -8.60
C LEU A 95 -11.65 7.23 -9.01
N GLN A 96 -10.66 8.10 -8.80
CA GLN A 96 -9.25 7.76 -8.87
C GLN A 96 -8.71 7.51 -7.46
N ALA A 97 -8.17 6.31 -7.21
CA ALA A 97 -7.54 5.93 -5.95
C ALA A 97 -6.15 5.33 -6.22
N ASN A 98 -5.09 6.06 -5.88
CA ASN A 98 -3.70 5.61 -6.09
C ASN A 98 -2.71 6.36 -5.20
N PHE A 99 -1.43 5.95 -5.24
CA PHE A 99 -0.32 6.72 -4.71
C PHE A 99 0.06 7.85 -5.66
N PHE A 100 0.04 9.08 -5.15
CA PHE A 100 0.50 10.28 -5.87
C PHE A 100 1.64 10.94 -5.11
N SER A 101 2.57 11.55 -5.84
CA SER A 101 3.69 12.25 -5.23
C SER A 101 3.19 13.48 -4.48
N ASN A 102 3.55 13.60 -3.22
CA ASN A 102 3.19 14.73 -2.37
C ASN A 102 4.37 15.10 -1.47
N GLU A 103 4.49 16.37 -1.12
CA GLU A 103 5.44 16.80 -0.09
C GLU A 103 4.86 16.52 1.30
N GLY A 104 5.61 15.84 2.17
CA GLY A 104 5.13 15.46 3.50
C GLY A 104 6.23 15.04 4.47
N ALA A 105 5.92 15.12 5.77
CA ALA A 105 6.83 14.75 6.86
C ALA A 105 6.33 13.59 7.72
N ASN A 106 5.04 13.23 7.64
CA ASN A 106 4.47 12.07 8.31
C ASN A 106 4.77 10.82 7.50
N ARG A 107 5.55 9.88 8.02
CA ARG A 107 5.98 8.68 7.28
C ARG A 107 5.76 7.42 8.10
N PHE A 108 5.49 6.32 7.43
CA PHE A 108 5.58 5.00 8.06
C PHE A 108 7.05 4.65 8.36
N THR A 109 7.31 4.21 9.59
CA THR A 109 8.60 3.64 10.00
C THR A 109 8.56 2.11 9.96
N VAL A 110 7.38 1.52 10.14
CA VAL A 110 7.14 0.08 10.04
C VAL A 110 5.77 -0.17 9.43
N ILE A 111 5.67 -1.14 8.51
CA ILE A 111 4.40 -1.77 8.12
C ILE A 111 4.60 -3.29 8.11
N GLU A 112 3.76 -4.04 8.80
CA GLU A 112 3.69 -5.50 8.69
C GLU A 112 2.48 -5.91 7.86
N CYS A 113 2.70 -6.72 6.82
CA CYS A 113 1.66 -7.19 5.91
C CYS A 113 1.41 -8.70 6.05
N ARG A 114 0.22 -9.15 5.65
CA ARG A 114 -0.19 -10.56 5.45
C ARG A 114 -1.07 -10.71 4.23
#